data_AF-A0A3M0LBN1-F1
#
_entry.id   AF-A0A3M0LBN1-F1
#
_cell.length_a   1.000
_cell.length_b   1.000
_cell.length_c   1.000
_cell.angle_alpha   90.00
_cell.angle_beta   90.00
_cell.angle_gamma   90.00
#
_symmetry.space_group_name_H-M   'P 1'
#
loop_
_entity.id
_entity.type
_entity.pdbx_description
1 polymer ?
#
loop_
_entity_poly.entity_id
_entity_poly.type
_entity_poly.pdbx_seq_one_letter_code
_entity_poly.pdbx_strand_id
1 'polypeptide(L)'
;MVGGCCVCSDERGWAENPLVYCDGHGCNVAVHQACYGIVQVPTGPWFCRKCESQERAARVRCELCPHKDGALKRTDNGGWAHVVCALYIPEVQFANVLTMEPIVLQYVPHDRFKQGKIRDFGISGSSRPPPHGSFPVYPDPRLLGVR
;
A
#
# COMPACT_ATOMS: atom_id res chain seq x y z
N MET A 1 3.44 -18.61 -8.65
CA MET A 1 2.76 -18.21 -7.40
C MET A 1 3.61 -17.13 -6.76
N VAL A 2 3.12 -15.89 -6.72
CA VAL A 2 3.83 -14.82 -6.01
C VAL A 2 3.45 -14.99 -4.54
N GLY A 3 4.30 -15.67 -3.78
CA GLY A 3 4.06 -15.96 -2.37
C GLY A 3 4.65 -14.86 -1.51
N GLY A 4 3.92 -13.75 -1.29
CA GLY A 4 4.39 -12.71 -0.40
C GLY A 4 3.60 -11.40 -0.47
N CYS A 5 3.94 -10.48 0.43
CA CYS A 5 3.32 -9.18 0.53
C CYS A 5 3.75 -8.27 -0.63
N CYS A 6 2.78 -7.80 -1.43
CA CYS A 6 3.04 -6.93 -2.58
C CYS A 6 3.43 -5.49 -2.21
N VAL A 7 3.59 -5.18 -0.91
CA VAL A 7 4.03 -3.88 -0.40
C VAL A 7 5.47 -3.93 0.09
N CYS A 8 5.82 -4.89 0.96
CA CYS A 8 7.17 -4.99 1.54
C CYS A 8 8.06 -6.05 0.88
N SER A 9 7.52 -6.87 -0.02
CA SER A 9 8.22 -7.99 -0.69
C SER A 9 8.70 -9.12 0.24
N ASP A 10 8.25 -9.15 1.50
CA ASP A 10 8.47 -10.30 2.38
C ASP A 10 7.43 -11.39 2.12
N GLU A 11 7.89 -12.64 2.07
CA GLU A 11 7.11 -13.83 1.78
C GLU A 11 6.41 -14.39 3.02
N ARG A 12 6.86 -14.02 4.22
CA ARG A 12 6.42 -14.62 5.49
C ARG A 12 5.40 -13.74 6.19
N GLY A 13 4.30 -14.33 6.66
CA GLY A 13 3.41 -13.71 7.66
C GLY A 13 3.87 -14.03 9.08
N TRP A 14 3.56 -13.15 10.03
CA TRP A 14 3.82 -13.35 11.47
C TRP A 14 2.52 -13.48 12.26
N ALA A 15 2.58 -13.95 13.51
CA ALA A 15 1.40 -14.13 14.35
C ALA A 15 0.67 -12.80 14.63
N GLU A 16 1.44 -11.75 14.97
CA GLU A 16 0.92 -10.39 15.20
C GLU A 16 0.77 -9.55 13.93
N ASN A 17 1.28 -10.00 12.79
CA ASN A 17 1.20 -9.30 11.51
C ASN A 17 1.06 -10.33 10.38
N PRO A 18 -0.10 -10.98 10.26
CA PRO A 18 -0.30 -12.06 9.31
C PRO A 18 -0.38 -11.52 7.88
N LEU A 19 -0.10 -12.41 6.93
CA LEU A 19 -0.29 -12.15 5.51
C LEU A 19 -1.76 -12.43 5.15
N VAL A 20 -2.46 -11.43 4.63
CA VAL A 20 -3.88 -11.47 4.28
C VAL A 20 -4.01 -11.46 2.76
N TYR A 21 -4.82 -12.37 2.23
CA TYR A 21 -5.06 -12.54 0.79
C TYR A 21 -6.45 -12.02 0.42
N CYS A 22 -6.54 -11.34 -0.71
CA CYS A 22 -7.81 -10.88 -1.25
C CYS A 22 -8.58 -12.02 -1.91
N ASP A 23 -9.83 -12.24 -1.49
CA ASP A 23 -10.75 -13.22 -2.08
C ASP A 23 -11.48 -12.70 -3.33
N GLY A 24 -11.10 -11.52 -3.83
CA GLY A 24 -11.68 -10.94 -5.04
C GLY A 24 -11.34 -11.77 -6.28
N HIS A 25 -12.34 -12.01 -7.14
CA HIS A 25 -12.16 -12.80 -8.36
C HIS A 25 -11.08 -12.21 -9.28
N GLY A 26 -10.03 -12.98 -9.55
CA GLY A 26 -8.88 -12.55 -10.38
C GLY A 26 -7.96 -11.53 -9.68
N CYS A 27 -8.07 -11.35 -8.37
CA CYS A 27 -7.23 -10.47 -7.59
C CYS A 27 -6.08 -11.25 -6.94
N ASN A 28 -4.84 -10.78 -7.15
CA ASN A 28 -3.64 -11.40 -6.57
C ASN A 28 -3.03 -10.54 -5.44
N VAL A 29 -3.86 -9.73 -4.76
CA VAL A 29 -3.38 -8.88 -3.67
C VAL A 29 -3.18 -9.74 -2.43
N ALA A 30 -1.93 -9.81 -1.98
CA ALA A 30 -1.54 -10.36 -0.70
C ALA A 30 -0.75 -9.28 0.05
N VAL A 31 -1.13 -8.97 1.28
CA VAL A 31 -0.55 -7.88 2.08
C VAL A 31 -0.48 -8.26 3.53
N HIS A 32 0.55 -7.81 4.24
CA HIS A 32 0.51 -7.86 5.70
C HIS A 32 -0.56 -6.94 6.24
N GLN A 33 -1.13 -7.32 7.39
CA GLN A 33 -2.07 -6.48 8.13
C GLN A 33 -1.56 -5.04 8.28
N ALA A 34 -0.33 -4.87 8.76
CA ALA A 34 0.29 -3.57 8.96
C ALA A 34 0.69 -2.88 7.65
N CYS A 35 1.01 -3.63 6.59
CA CYS A 35 1.39 -3.04 5.30
C CYS A 35 0.23 -2.44 4.52
N TYR A 36 -1.01 -2.74 4.90
CA TYR A 36 -2.22 -2.21 4.24
C TYR A 36 -3.15 -1.46 5.18
N GLY A 37 -2.83 -1.40 6.47
CA GLY A 37 -3.66 -0.75 7.49
C GLY A 37 -4.97 -1.49 7.77
N ILE A 38 -4.93 -2.83 7.82
CA ILE A 38 -6.08 -3.65 8.19
C ILE A 38 -6.23 -3.60 9.71
N VAL A 39 -7.26 -2.89 10.21
CA VAL A 39 -7.46 -2.71 11.66
C VAL A 39 -7.69 -4.03 12.38
N GLN A 40 -8.49 -4.91 11.79
CA GLN A 40 -8.77 -6.24 12.32
C GLN A 40 -8.81 -7.23 11.17
N VAL A 41 -8.06 -8.33 11.29
CA VAL A 41 -8.10 -9.42 10.32
C VAL A 41 -9.46 -10.11 10.40
N PRO A 42 -10.23 -10.18 9.30
CA PRO A 42 -11.54 -10.82 9.33
C PRO A 42 -11.41 -12.33 9.52
N THR A 43 -12.39 -12.94 10.19
CA THR A 43 -12.51 -14.40 10.29
C THR A 43 -13.07 -15.04 9.01
N GLY A 44 -13.62 -14.21 8.11
CA GLY A 44 -14.19 -14.62 6.82
C GLY A 44 -13.43 -14.01 5.64
N PRO A 45 -14.06 -13.95 4.45
CA PRO A 45 -13.39 -13.45 3.25
C PRO A 45 -12.98 -11.99 3.40
N TRP A 46 -11.80 -11.66 2.88
CA TRP A 46 -11.27 -10.30 2.88
C TRP A 46 -11.16 -9.78 1.45
N PHE A 47 -11.55 -8.53 1.25
CA PHE A 47 -11.45 -7.87 -0.05
C PHE A 47 -10.61 -6.60 0.10
N CYS A 48 -9.64 -6.43 -0.79
CA CYS A 48 -8.89 -5.17 -0.85
C CYS A 48 -9.83 -4.04 -1.34
N ARG A 49 -9.46 -2.78 -1.08
CA ARG A 49 -10.30 -1.62 -1.47
C ARG A 49 -10.64 -1.59 -2.96
N LYS A 50 -9.74 -2.10 -3.82
CA LYS A 50 -10.00 -2.25 -5.27
C LYS A 50 -11.16 -3.20 -5.56
N CYS A 51 -11.23 -4.33 -4.86
CA CYS A 51 -12.28 -5.34 -5.05
C CYS A 51 -13.59 -4.98 -4.34
N GLU A 52 -13.51 -4.23 -3.24
CA GLU A 52 -14.70 -3.64 -2.59
C GLU A 52 -15.31 -2.51 -3.42
N SER A 53 -14.48 -1.82 -4.21
CA SER A 53 -14.95 -0.76 -5.10
C SER A 53 -15.82 -1.32 -6.21
N GLN A 54 -17.01 -0.75 -6.38
CA GLN A 54 -17.91 -1.03 -7.51
C GLN A 54 -17.48 -0.28 -8.79
N GLU A 55 -16.36 0.44 -8.75
CA GLU A 55 -15.85 1.18 -9.91
C GLU A 55 -15.33 0.25 -11.00
N ARG A 56 -15.51 0.67 -12.27
CA ARG A 56 -14.97 -0.08 -13.41
C ARG A 56 -13.45 -0.22 -13.25
N ALA A 57 -12.92 -1.43 -13.36
CA ALA A 57 -11.49 -1.74 -13.20
C ALA A 57 -10.55 -0.86 -14.06
N ALA A 58 -11.03 -0.33 -15.18
CA ALA A 58 -10.27 0.60 -16.01
C ALA A 58 -9.97 1.96 -15.33
N ARG A 59 -10.78 2.39 -14.36
CA ARG A 59 -10.63 3.64 -13.58
C ARG A 59 -9.81 3.45 -12.31
N VAL A 60 -9.73 2.23 -11.78
CA VAL A 60 -8.98 1.91 -10.56
C VAL A 60 -7.52 1.64 -10.93
N ARG A 61 -6.72 2.72 -11.05
CA ARG A 61 -5.31 2.69 -11.42
C ARG A 61 -4.51 3.66 -10.58
N CYS A 62 -3.26 3.31 -10.29
CA CYS A 62 -2.35 4.20 -9.58
C CYS A 62 -2.08 5.47 -10.42
N GLU A 63 -2.27 6.64 -9.82
CA GLU A 63 -1.92 7.93 -10.44
C GLU A 63 -0.41 8.24 -10.39
N LEU A 64 0.32 7.50 -9.55
CA LEU A 64 1.74 7.70 -9.31
C LEU A 64 2.60 6.85 -10.26
N CYS A 65 2.15 5.67 -10.68
CA CYS A 65 2.96 4.77 -11.51
C CYS A 65 2.13 4.07 -12.61
N PRO A 66 2.76 3.52 -13.67
CA PRO A 66 2.03 2.90 -14.78
C PRO A 66 1.51 1.48 -14.50
N HIS A 67 1.80 0.91 -13.32
CA HIS A 67 1.41 -0.46 -12.97
C HIS A 67 -0.07 -0.57 -12.58
N LYS A 68 -0.71 -1.67 -12.99
CA LYS A 68 -2.16 -1.91 -12.81
C LYS A 68 -2.50 -2.79 -11.60
N ASP A 69 -1.50 -3.50 -11.10
CA ASP A 69 -1.61 -4.52 -10.06
C ASP A 69 -0.86 -4.09 -8.81
N GLY A 70 -1.32 -4.57 -7.66
CA GLY A 70 -0.79 -4.22 -6.36
C GLY A 70 -1.88 -3.75 -5.41
N ALA A 71 -1.47 -3.43 -4.18
CA ALA A 71 -2.35 -2.96 -3.14
C ALA A 71 -2.64 -1.45 -3.33
N LEU A 72 -3.89 -1.12 -3.65
CA LEU A 72 -4.36 0.24 -3.89
C LEU A 72 -5.19 0.77 -2.71
N LYS A 73 -5.11 2.07 -2.45
CA LYS A 73 -6.00 2.84 -1.58
C LYS A 73 -6.51 4.08 -2.31
N ARG A 74 -7.64 4.62 -1.84
CA ARG A 74 -8.20 5.87 -2.35
C ARG A 74 -7.30 7.04 -1.99
N THR A 75 -7.22 8.00 -2.90
CA THR A 75 -6.53 9.26 -2.69
C THR A 75 -7.50 10.37 -2.24
N ASP A 76 -6.96 11.45 -1.68
CA ASP A 76 -7.68 12.67 -1.29
C ASP A 76 -8.36 13.39 -2.47
N ASN A 77 -7.82 13.25 -3.68
CA ASN A 77 -8.39 13.80 -4.91
C ASN A 77 -9.47 12.91 -5.57
N GLY A 78 -9.85 11.78 -4.93
CA GLY A 78 -10.88 10.86 -5.43
C GLY A 78 -10.39 9.79 -6.41
N GLY A 79 -9.08 9.72 -6.68
CA GLY A 79 -8.47 8.67 -7.47
C GLY A 79 -7.91 7.51 -6.63
N TRP A 80 -6.80 6.94 -7.10
CA TRP A 80 -6.20 5.74 -6.54
C TRP A 80 -4.68 5.79 -6.60
N ALA A 81 -4.03 5.29 -5.56
CA ALA A 81 -2.59 5.17 -5.50
C ALA A 81 -2.19 3.84 -4.84
N HIS A 82 -1.04 3.30 -5.25
CA HIS A 82 -0.48 2.15 -4.56
C HIS A 82 0.03 2.55 -3.18
N VAL A 83 -0.18 1.68 -2.20
CA VAL A 83 0.40 1.86 -0.86
C VAL A 83 1.92 1.92 -0.93
N VAL A 84 2.54 1.05 -1.76
CA VAL A 84 3.99 1.09 -1.97
C VAL A 84 4.44 2.42 -2.61
N CYS A 85 3.72 2.97 -3.59
CA CYS A 85 4.09 4.27 -4.15
C CYS A 85 4.02 5.39 -3.11
N ALA A 86 3.00 5.37 -2.25
CA ALA A 86 2.87 6.34 -1.17
C ALA A 86 4.00 6.22 -0.13
N LEU A 87 4.51 5.01 0.12
CA LEU A 87 5.64 4.79 1.05
C LEU A 87 6.99 5.24 0.48
N TYR A 88 7.18 5.16 -0.85
CA TYR A 88 8.45 5.47 -1.50
C TYR A 88 8.58 6.93 -1.98
N ILE A 89 7.47 7.67 -2.06
CA ILE A 89 7.47 9.10 -2.41
C ILE A 89 7.38 9.92 -1.12
N PRO A 90 8.44 10.64 -0.72
CA PRO A 90 8.48 11.35 0.56
C PRO A 90 7.38 12.40 0.74
N GLU A 91 6.92 13.01 -0.36
CA GLU A 91 5.90 14.04 -0.33
C GLU A 91 4.46 13.48 -0.21
N VAL A 92 4.28 12.18 -0.38
CA VAL A 92 2.98 11.52 -0.20
C VAL A 92 2.78 11.19 1.28
N GLN A 93 1.57 11.41 1.78
CA GLN A 93 1.21 11.11 3.17
C GLN A 93 -0.01 10.19 3.23
N PHE A 94 -0.26 9.63 4.41
CA PHE A 94 -1.52 8.98 4.73
C PHE A 94 -2.28 9.87 5.72
N ALA A 95 -3.55 10.16 5.45
CA ALA A 95 -4.37 10.95 6.36
C ALA A 95 -4.54 10.25 7.72
N ASN A 96 -4.62 8.91 7.71
CA ASN A 96 -4.54 8.09 8.90
C ASN A 96 -3.52 6.97 8.68
N VAL A 97 -2.51 6.91 9.54
CA VAL A 97 -1.40 5.96 9.45
C VAL A 97 -1.77 4.55 9.91
N LEU A 98 -2.81 4.39 10.74
CA LEU A 98 -3.28 3.09 11.20
C LEU A 98 -4.10 2.38 10.13
N THR A 99 -4.98 3.12 9.45
CA THR A 99 -5.78 2.60 8.34
C THR A 99 -5.07 2.74 7.00
N MET A 100 -3.96 3.48 6.94
CA MET A 100 -3.22 3.81 5.72
C MET A 100 -4.13 4.36 4.59
N GLU A 101 -5.14 5.16 4.96
CA GLU A 101 -6.08 5.77 4.00
C GLU A 101 -6.76 7.02 4.57
N PRO A 102 -7.20 7.95 3.70
CA PRO A 102 -6.81 8.09 2.28
C PRO A 102 -5.32 8.45 2.10
N ILE A 103 -4.81 8.19 0.90
CA ILE A 103 -3.48 8.64 0.45
C ILE A 103 -3.59 10.12 0.07
N VAL A 104 -2.76 10.97 0.66
CA VAL A 104 -2.79 12.42 0.49
C VAL A 104 -1.75 12.82 -0.55
N LEU A 105 -2.21 13.33 -1.69
CA LEU A 105 -1.37 13.76 -2.81
C LEU A 105 -1.23 15.29 -2.93
N GLN A 106 -2.00 16.07 -2.17
CA GLN A 106 -2.01 17.53 -2.26
C GLN A 106 -0.64 18.21 -2.09
N TYR A 107 0.31 17.54 -1.43
CA TYR A 107 1.66 18.05 -1.18
C TYR A 107 2.69 17.64 -2.24
N VAL A 108 2.31 16.79 -3.21
CA VAL A 108 3.22 16.29 -4.24
C VAL A 108 3.40 17.38 -5.31
N PRO A 109 4.64 17.89 -5.52
CA PRO A 109 4.88 18.92 -6.52
C PRO A 109 4.52 18.43 -7.93
N HIS A 110 3.89 19.28 -8.74
CA HIS A 110 3.48 18.93 -10.11
C HIS A 110 4.62 18.39 -10.99
N ASP A 111 5.86 18.80 -10.72
CA ASP A 111 7.04 18.36 -11.47
C ASP A 111 7.37 16.87 -11.28
N ARG A 112 6.97 16.27 -10.14
CA ARG A 112 7.12 14.83 -9.89
C ARG A 112 6.32 14.01 -10.90
N PHE A 113 5.12 14.47 -11.25
CA PHE A 113 4.26 13.80 -12.24
C PHE A 113 4.80 13.94 -13.68
N LYS A 114 5.51 15.05 -13.98
CA LYS A 114 6.03 15.33 -15.32
C LYS A 114 7.34 14.60 -15.64
N GLN A 115 8.19 14.38 -14.64
CA GLN A 115 9.57 13.93 -14.88
C GLN A 115 9.73 12.42 -15.13
N GLY A 116 8.67 11.62 -15.14
CA GLY A 116 8.80 10.16 -15.25
C GLY A 116 9.61 9.52 -14.11
N LYS A 117 10.09 10.30 -13.13
CA LYS A 117 10.86 9.82 -11.96
C LYS A 117 10.03 9.04 -10.97
N ILE A 118 8.70 9.16 -10.99
CA ILE A 118 7.83 8.23 -10.27
C ILE A 118 7.74 6.88 -11.01
N ARG A 119 8.05 6.85 -12.32
CA ARG A 119 7.99 5.67 -13.20
C ARG A 119 9.28 4.83 -13.17
N ASP A 120 10.34 5.32 -12.52
CA ASP A 120 11.65 4.66 -12.41
C ASP A 120 11.89 3.97 -11.07
N PHE A 121 10.88 3.88 -10.18
CA PHE A 121 10.93 2.97 -9.03
C PHE A 121 10.78 1.49 -9.48
N GLY A 122 11.42 1.12 -10.60
CA GLY A 122 11.59 -0.25 -11.08
C GLY A 122 12.13 -1.12 -9.94
N ILE A 123 11.55 -2.28 -9.65
CA ILE A 123 11.40 -3.41 -10.59
C ILE A 123 12.71 -3.71 -11.32
N SER A 124 13.85 -3.44 -10.70
CA SER A 124 15.14 -4.04 -11.05
C SER A 124 15.72 -4.82 -9.89
N GLY A 125 14.92 -5.62 -9.18
CA GLY A 125 15.41 -6.69 -8.29
C GLY A 125 16.48 -6.32 -7.23
N SER A 126 16.71 -5.05 -6.90
CA SER A 126 17.86 -4.63 -6.09
C SER A 126 17.59 -3.49 -5.12
N SER A 127 16.44 -2.81 -5.19
CA SER A 127 15.99 -1.97 -4.08
C SER A 127 15.34 -2.87 -3.04
N ARG A 128 16.18 -3.42 -2.14
CA ARG A 128 15.68 -3.99 -0.89
C ARG A 128 14.66 -3.01 -0.30
N PRO A 129 13.54 -3.50 0.27
CA PRO A 129 12.80 -2.67 1.21
C PRO A 129 13.81 -2.08 2.20
N PRO A 130 13.61 -0.86 2.73
CA PRO A 130 14.46 -0.35 3.80
C PRO A 130 14.70 -1.49 4.80
N PRO A 131 15.96 -1.87 5.10
CA PRO A 131 16.23 -2.96 6.03
C PRO A 131 15.37 -2.75 7.28
N HIS A 132 14.79 -3.82 7.81
CA HIS A 132 14.06 -3.80 9.08
C HIS A 132 14.79 -2.85 10.05
N GLY A 133 14.19 -1.67 10.30
CA GLY A 133 14.85 -0.55 11.01
C GLY A 133 15.04 0.76 10.24
N SER A 134 14.62 0.88 8.97
CA SER A 134 14.63 2.16 8.22
C SER A 134 13.32 2.54 7.53
N PHE A 135 12.25 1.77 7.80
CA PHE A 135 10.96 2.44 7.97
C PHE A 135 11.19 3.56 8.99
N PRO A 136 10.54 4.75 8.90
CA PRO A 136 10.32 5.49 10.13
C PRO A 136 9.80 4.43 11.08
N VAL A 137 10.49 4.23 12.20
CA VAL A 137 9.98 3.43 13.29
C VAL A 137 8.70 4.17 13.66
N TYR A 138 7.60 3.83 12.98
CA TYR A 138 6.28 4.18 13.45
C TYR A 138 6.31 3.53 14.81
N PRO A 139 6.29 4.34 15.88
CA PRO A 139 6.40 3.81 17.22
C PRO A 139 5.38 2.68 17.28
N ASP A 140 5.85 1.53 17.77
CA ASP A 140 5.00 0.41 18.16
C ASP A 140 3.68 1.01 18.69
N PRO A 141 2.49 0.58 18.23
CA PRO A 141 1.23 1.07 18.80
C PRO A 141 1.18 1.01 20.34
N ARG A 142 2.05 0.18 20.97
CA ARG A 142 2.28 0.11 22.42
C ARG A 142 3.11 1.26 23.01
N LEU A 143 3.86 2.02 22.20
CA LEU A 143 4.61 3.23 22.57
C LEU A 143 3.81 4.53 22.34
N LEU A 144 2.65 4.45 21.66
CA LEU A 144 1.76 5.60 21.39
C LEU A 144 0.69 5.85 22.46
N GLY A 145 0.80 5.26 23.65
CA GLY A 145 -0.01 5.71 24.79
C GLY A 145 -1.51 5.43 24.67
N VAL A 146 -1.89 4.33 24.01
CA VAL A 146 -3.24 3.75 24.12
C VAL A 146 -3.11 2.49 25.01
N ARG A 147 -2.58 2.50 26.23
CA ARG A 147 -2.40 3.52 27.27
C ARG A 147 -0.95 3.95 27.44
#